data_AF-A0A7G2CXG6-F1
#
_entry.id   AF-A0A7G2CXG6-F1
#
_cell.length_a   1.000
_cell.length_b   1.000
_cell.length_c   1.000
_cell.angle_alpha   90.00
_cell.angle_beta   90.00
_cell.angle_gamma   90.00
#
_symmetry.space_group_name_H-M   'P 1'
#
loop_
_entity.id
_entity.type
_entity.pdbx_description
1 polymer ?
#
loop_
_entity_poly.entity_id
_entity_poly.type
_entity_poly.pdbx_seq_one_letter_code
_entity_poly.pdbx_strand_id
1 'polypeptide(L)'
;MEEFRFGPVEFYLVGFDGDRPDPATFGALTDLVSSGVVRVLDFVLVTRTAGGELDILELDEGDGSPALGGLEPIVAGLASEDDVLALAEVVPPGRSAAVVVLELLFARTLAQDVAAAGGQVLRTERIPAPVVNAVMDILEQEGE
;
A
#
# COMPACT_ATOMS: atom_id res chain seq x y z
N MET A 1 -18.32 -22.68 0.01
CA MET A 1 -17.68 -21.48 -0.58
C MET A 1 -16.50 -21.18 0.29
N GLU A 2 -15.29 -21.09 -0.28
CA GLU A 2 -14.15 -20.59 0.50
C GLU A 2 -14.42 -19.11 0.79
N GLU A 3 -14.76 -18.82 2.04
CA GLU A 3 -14.92 -17.45 2.48
C GLU A 3 -13.52 -16.91 2.77
N PHE A 4 -12.99 -16.10 1.85
CA PHE A 4 -11.68 -15.47 2.04
C PHE A 4 -11.74 -14.51 3.24
N ARG A 5 -11.00 -14.84 4.30
CA ARG A 5 -10.84 -13.98 5.49
C ARG A 5 -10.17 -12.64 5.16
N PHE A 6 -9.24 -12.66 4.20
CA PHE A 6 -8.53 -11.49 3.69
C PHE A 6 -8.44 -11.54 2.16
N GLY A 7 -8.38 -10.38 1.53
CA GLY A 7 -8.06 -10.21 0.13
C GLY A 7 -6.56 -10.24 -0.14
N PRO A 8 -6.15 -10.13 -1.42
CA PRO A 8 -4.78 -9.84 -1.78
C PRO A 8 -4.29 -8.57 -1.10
N VAL A 9 -3.00 -8.56 -0.78
CA VAL A 9 -2.33 -7.46 -0.09
C VAL A 9 -1.25 -6.88 -0.99
N GLU A 10 -1.11 -5.56 -0.97
CA GLU A 10 -0.06 -4.85 -1.68
C GLU A 10 0.77 -4.00 -0.71
N PHE A 11 2.08 -4.02 -0.92
CA PHE A 11 3.02 -3.12 -0.25
C PHE A 11 3.17 -1.84 -1.06
N TYR A 12 3.01 -0.72 -0.38
CA TYR A 12 3.27 0.61 -0.91
C TYR A 12 4.42 1.24 -0.14
N LEU A 13 5.42 1.75 -0.85
CA LEU A 13 6.41 2.66 -0.29
C LEU A 13 6.06 4.08 -0.73
N VAL A 14 5.70 4.93 0.24
CA VAL A 14 5.30 6.32 -0.01
C VAL A 14 6.37 7.23 0.54
N GLY A 15 7.12 7.92 -0.33
CA GLY A 15 8.17 8.85 0.09
C GLY A 15 7.63 10.24 0.43
N PHE A 16 8.26 10.90 1.41
CA PHE A 16 7.93 12.25 1.85
C PHE A 16 9.15 13.18 1.78
N ASP A 17 8.88 14.48 1.69
CA ASP A 17 9.88 15.50 1.98
C ASP A 17 10.08 15.59 3.51
N GLY A 18 11.34 15.69 3.97
CA GLY A 18 11.67 15.79 5.40
C GLY A 18 11.68 14.45 6.15
N ASP A 19 11.73 14.53 7.48
CA ASP A 19 11.92 13.41 8.40
C ASP A 19 10.61 12.77 8.89
N ARG A 20 9.46 13.36 8.56
CA ARG A 20 8.12 12.85 8.89
C ARG A 20 7.11 13.18 7.77
N PRO A 21 6.08 12.33 7.57
CA PRO A 21 5.00 12.63 6.64
C PRO A 21 4.17 13.82 7.11
N ASP A 22 3.71 14.62 6.14
CA ASP A 22 2.57 15.52 6.36
C ASP A 22 1.30 14.65 6.47
N PRO A 23 0.53 14.72 7.57
CA PRO A 23 -0.74 14.01 7.72
C PRO A 23 -1.71 14.16 6.55
N ALA A 24 -1.70 15.31 5.87
CA ALA A 24 -2.55 15.57 4.71
C ALA A 24 -2.27 14.60 3.55
N THR A 25 -1.07 14.00 3.49
CA THR A 25 -0.67 13.03 2.47
C THR A 25 -1.58 11.79 2.47
N PHE A 26 -2.16 11.46 3.62
CA PHE A 26 -3.00 10.26 3.76
C PHE A 26 -4.49 10.50 3.54
N GLY A 27 -4.93 11.75 3.29
CA GLY A 27 -6.36 12.06 3.10
C GLY A 27 -7.01 11.21 2.02
N ALA A 28 -6.37 11.05 0.86
CA ALA A 28 -6.87 10.20 -0.22
C ALA A 28 -6.93 8.71 0.16
N LEU A 29 -5.99 8.24 0.98
CA LEU A 29 -6.02 6.87 1.50
C LEU A 29 -7.17 6.70 2.51
N THR A 30 -7.41 7.69 3.37
CA THR A 30 -8.56 7.72 4.29
C THR A 30 -9.88 7.64 3.54
N ASP A 31 -10.03 8.32 2.41
CA ASP A 31 -11.24 8.24 1.58
C ASP A 31 -11.43 6.83 0.98
N LEU A 32 -10.34 6.19 0.53
CA LEU A 32 -10.37 4.83 0.00
C LEU A 32 -10.69 3.77 1.07
N VAL A 33 -10.18 3.95 2.28
CA VAL A 33 -10.53 3.11 3.43
C VAL A 33 -11.98 3.31 3.83
N SER A 34 -12.45 4.57 3.91
CA SER A 34 -13.83 4.91 4.29
C SER A 34 -14.86 4.41 3.29
N SER A 35 -14.51 4.36 2.00
CA SER A 35 -15.37 3.79 0.95
C SER A 35 -15.36 2.25 0.93
N GLY A 36 -14.51 1.60 1.73
CA GLY A 36 -14.41 0.14 1.80
C GLY A 36 -13.74 -0.51 0.59
N VAL A 37 -13.00 0.26 -0.20
CA VAL A 37 -12.27 -0.26 -1.38
C VAL A 37 -10.98 -0.97 -0.96
N VAL A 38 -10.30 -0.41 0.04
CA VAL A 38 -9.08 -0.96 0.63
C VAL A 38 -9.15 -0.93 2.15
N ARG A 39 -8.21 -1.61 2.80
CA ARG A 39 -8.03 -1.57 4.26
C ARG A 39 -6.54 -1.53 4.57
N VAL A 40 -6.13 -0.66 5.50
CA VAL A 40 -4.75 -0.65 6.01
C VAL A 40 -4.60 -1.80 6.98
N LEU A 41 -3.67 -2.72 6.70
CA LEU A 41 -3.34 -3.82 7.59
C LEU A 41 -2.18 -3.45 8.50
N ASP A 42 -1.14 -2.83 7.95
CA ASP A 42 0.09 -2.48 8.66
C ASP A 42 0.67 -1.18 8.11
N PHE A 43 1.38 -0.45 8.96
CA PHE A 43 2.01 0.82 8.65
C PHE A 43 3.34 0.95 9.38
N VAL A 44 4.41 1.15 8.61
CA VAL A 44 5.76 1.36 9.15
C VAL A 44 6.34 2.65 8.59
N LEU A 45 6.68 3.59 9.47
CA LEU A 45 7.42 4.78 9.11
C LEU A 45 8.91 4.47 9.11
N VAL A 46 9.60 4.91 8.06
CA VAL A 46 11.04 4.78 7.92
C VAL A 46 11.63 6.16 7.68
N THR A 47 12.65 6.53 8.45
CA THR A 47 13.39 7.77 8.26
C THR A 47 14.85 7.45 8.00
N ARG A 48 15.38 7.94 6.88
CA ARG A 48 16.81 7.86 6.60
C ARG A 48 17.48 9.14 7.02
N THR A 49 18.37 9.06 8.00
CA THR A 49 19.15 10.22 8.46
C THR A 49 20.07 10.73 7.36
N ALA A 50 20.58 11.96 7.51
CA ALA A 50 21.58 12.50 6.58
C ALA A 50 22.89 11.69 6.53
N GLY A 51 23.18 10.93 7.61
CA GLY A 51 24.32 10.00 7.68
C GLY A 51 24.06 8.66 6.99
N GLY A 52 22.82 8.40 6.54
CA GLY A 52 22.44 7.18 5.85
C GLY A 52 21.86 6.08 6.77
N GLU A 53 21.87 6.29 8.08
CA GLU A 53 21.24 5.39 9.06
C GLU A 53 19.72 5.37 8.88
N LEU A 54 19.10 4.21 9.10
CA LEU A 54 17.66 4.02 9.02
C LEU A 54 17.07 3.91 10.43
N ASP A 55 16.09 4.76 10.70
CA ASP A 55 15.22 4.67 11.87
C ASP A 55 13.87 4.11 11.42
N ILE A 56 13.39 3.05 12.08
CA ILE A 56 12.12 2.39 11.77
C ILE A 56 11.18 2.57 12.96
N LEU A 57 9.95 3.00 12.68
CA LEU A 57 8.88 3.19 13.64
C LEU A 57 7.61 2.50 13.12
N GLU A 58 7.24 1.39 13.75
CA GLU A 58 5.95 0.75 13.53
C GLU A 58 4.85 1.55 14.25
N LEU A 59 3.69 1.71 13.60
CA LEU A 59 2.50 2.32 14.21
C LEU A 59 1.44 1.23 14.44
N ASP A 60 0.84 1.23 15.63
CA ASP A 60 -0.14 0.25 16.08
C ASP A 60 -1.55 0.83 16.32
N GLU A 61 -2.48 -0.07 16.63
CA GLU A 61 -3.85 0.27 17.00
C GLU A 61 -3.89 0.93 18.39
N GLY A 62 -4.24 2.22 18.43
CA GLY A 62 -4.38 2.99 19.67
C GLY A 62 -3.33 4.07 19.87
N ASP A 63 -2.32 4.14 19.01
CA ASP A 63 -1.31 5.21 18.98
C ASP A 63 -1.91 6.61 18.76
N GLY A 64 -3.14 6.69 18.23
CA GLY A 64 -3.83 7.95 17.95
C GLY A 64 -3.01 8.89 17.07
N SER A 65 -2.09 8.32 16.27
CA SER A 65 -1.01 9.07 15.65
C SER A 65 -1.58 10.07 14.65
N PRO A 66 -1.42 11.39 14.89
CA PRO A 66 -1.85 12.41 13.94
C PRO A 66 -1.14 12.26 12.59
N ALA A 67 -0.01 11.54 12.56
CA ALA A 67 0.79 11.30 11.36
C ALA A 67 0.04 10.53 10.26
N LEU A 68 -1.00 9.76 10.60
CA LEU A 68 -1.77 8.95 9.63
C LEU A 68 -3.12 9.53 9.23
N GLY A 69 -3.43 10.77 9.63
CA GLY A 69 -4.74 11.35 9.35
C GLY A 69 -5.92 10.55 9.93
N GLY A 70 -5.69 9.82 11.04
CA GLY A 70 -6.71 9.02 11.72
C GLY A 70 -6.89 7.58 11.20
N LEU A 71 -6.01 7.09 10.32
CA LEU A 71 -5.98 5.67 9.96
C LEU A 71 -5.39 4.85 11.11
N GLU A 72 -6.03 3.71 11.41
CA GLU A 72 -5.59 2.76 12.43
C GLU A 72 -5.25 1.42 11.74
N PRO A 73 -3.97 1.02 11.72
CA PRO A 73 -3.56 -0.30 11.25
C PRO A 73 -4.18 -1.41 12.11
N ILE A 74 -4.50 -2.54 11.50
CA ILE A 74 -5.20 -3.65 12.17
C ILE A 74 -4.22 -4.62 12.84
N VAL A 75 -3.01 -4.74 12.29
CA VAL A 75 -1.99 -5.68 12.75
C VAL A 75 -0.62 -5.03 12.56
N ALA A 76 0.08 -4.75 13.66
CA ALA A 76 1.50 -4.44 13.59
C ALA A 76 2.32 -5.70 13.24
N GLY A 77 3.33 -5.55 12.38
CA GLY A 77 4.31 -6.60 12.05
C GLY A 77 3.89 -7.56 10.94
N LEU A 78 2.96 -7.15 10.06
CA LEU A 78 2.66 -7.88 8.83
C LEU A 78 3.75 -7.66 7.77
N ALA A 79 4.30 -6.44 7.71
CA ALA A 79 5.56 -6.16 7.04
C ALA A 79 6.70 -6.64 7.93
N SER A 80 7.48 -7.61 7.47
CA SER A 80 8.67 -8.02 8.24
C SER A 80 9.76 -6.95 8.18
N GLU A 81 10.68 -6.96 9.15
CA GLU A 81 11.83 -6.06 9.14
C GLU A 81 12.62 -6.15 7.82
N ASP A 82 12.82 -7.37 7.29
CA ASP A 82 13.50 -7.60 6.02
C ASP A 82 12.76 -6.95 4.83
N ASP A 83 11.41 -7.04 4.80
CA ASP A 83 10.59 -6.38 3.77
C ASP A 83 10.73 -4.86 3.84
N VAL A 84 10.67 -4.30 5.06
CA VAL A 84 10.82 -2.86 5.30
C VAL A 84 12.19 -2.39 4.87
N LEU A 85 13.26 -3.11 5.24
CA LEU A 85 14.63 -2.78 4.87
C LEU A 85 14.82 -2.82 3.34
N ALA A 86 14.32 -3.86 2.68
CA ALA A 86 14.41 -4.01 1.23
C ALA A 86 13.67 -2.89 0.49
N LEU A 87 12.47 -2.51 0.95
CA LEU A 87 11.73 -1.39 0.37
C LEU A 87 12.43 -0.05 0.65
N ALA A 88 12.98 0.13 1.85
CA ALA A 88 13.62 1.37 2.27
C ALA A 88 14.94 1.70 1.54
N GLU A 89 15.50 0.76 0.76
CA GLU A 89 16.73 0.98 -0.02
C GLU A 89 16.64 2.19 -0.96
N VAL A 90 15.46 2.47 -1.50
CA VAL A 90 15.25 3.59 -2.44
C VAL A 90 15.03 4.93 -1.75
N VAL A 91 14.94 4.97 -0.41
CA VAL A 91 14.71 6.20 0.36
C VAL A 91 16.01 7.02 0.42
N PRO A 92 16.04 8.26 -0.09
CA PRO A 92 17.26 9.07 -0.06
C PRO A 92 17.65 9.52 1.37
N PRO A 93 18.94 9.81 1.63
CA PRO A 93 19.36 10.40 2.91
C PRO A 93 18.65 11.72 3.20
N GLY A 94 18.27 11.92 4.47
CA GLY A 94 17.51 13.09 4.94
C GLY A 94 16.03 13.08 4.54
N ARG A 95 15.50 11.93 4.11
CA ARG A 95 14.09 11.74 3.73
C ARG A 95 13.44 10.65 4.57
N SER A 96 12.13 10.61 4.52
CA SER A 96 11.30 9.60 5.15
C SER A 96 10.39 8.94 4.13
N ALA A 97 9.90 7.75 4.45
CA ALA A 97 8.91 7.04 3.69
C ALA A 97 8.04 6.18 4.61
N ALA A 98 6.85 5.83 4.14
CA ALA A 98 5.97 4.89 4.81
C ALA A 98 5.85 3.61 3.99
N VAL A 99 6.05 2.47 4.64
CA VAL A 99 5.59 1.19 4.14
C VAL A 99 4.14 1.02 4.59
N VAL A 100 3.22 0.97 3.62
CA VAL A 100 1.79 0.79 3.87
C VAL A 100 1.38 -0.55 3.27
N VAL A 101 0.81 -1.41 4.10
CA VAL A 101 0.33 -2.73 3.69
C VAL A 101 -1.18 -2.64 3.51
N LEU A 102 -1.63 -2.65 2.25
CA LEU A 102 -3.04 -2.45 1.89
C LEU A 102 -3.68 -3.76 1.46
N GLU A 103 -4.77 -4.13 2.11
CA GLU A 103 -5.68 -5.17 1.61
C GLU A 103 -6.59 -4.58 0.52
N LEU A 104 -6.66 -5.28 -0.61
CA LEU A 104 -7.56 -4.97 -1.72
C LEU A 104 -8.93 -5.63 -1.49
N LEU A 105 -9.83 -4.94 -0.78
CA LEU A 105 -11.16 -5.48 -0.45
C LEU A 105 -11.99 -5.79 -1.69
N PHE A 106 -11.92 -4.96 -2.72
CA PHE A 106 -12.61 -5.21 -3.98
C PHE A 106 -12.16 -6.53 -4.63
N ALA A 107 -10.87 -6.88 -4.53
CA ALA A 107 -10.32 -8.10 -5.12
C ALA A 107 -10.77 -9.34 -4.34
N ARG A 108 -10.95 -9.22 -3.03
CA ARG A 108 -11.59 -10.25 -2.20
C ARG A 108 -13.01 -10.51 -2.67
N THR A 109 -13.82 -9.46 -2.80
CA THR A 109 -15.22 -9.57 -3.28
C THR A 109 -15.28 -10.20 -4.66
N LEU A 110 -14.45 -9.75 -5.61
CA LEU A 110 -14.39 -10.33 -6.95
C LEU A 110 -14.05 -11.83 -6.91
N ALA A 111 -13.06 -12.23 -6.12
CA ALA A 111 -12.67 -13.64 -6.00
C ALA A 111 -13.81 -14.49 -5.41
N GLN A 112 -14.55 -13.97 -4.43
CA GLN A 112 -15.71 -14.63 -3.84
C GLN A 112 -16.84 -14.81 -4.87
N ASP A 113 -17.16 -13.76 -5.63
CA ASP A 113 -18.22 -13.80 -6.64
C ASP A 113 -17.89 -14.76 -7.79
N VAL A 114 -16.63 -14.73 -8.25
CA VAL A 114 -16.11 -15.68 -9.26
C VAL A 114 -16.22 -17.12 -8.75
N ALA A 115 -15.84 -17.37 -7.49
CA ALA A 115 -15.96 -18.69 -6.88
C ALA A 115 -17.41 -19.15 -6.73
N ALA A 116 -18.33 -18.24 -6.40
CA ALA A 116 -19.76 -18.53 -6.31
C ALA A 116 -20.36 -18.93 -7.66
N ALA A 117 -19.84 -18.37 -8.76
CA ALA A 117 -20.20 -18.73 -10.12
C ALA A 117 -19.51 -20.01 -10.64
N GLY A 118 -18.68 -20.67 -9.83
CA GLY A 118 -17.92 -21.88 -10.22
C GLY A 118 -16.63 -21.60 -10.98
N GLY A 119 -16.19 -20.34 -11.05
CA GLY A 119 -14.89 -19.94 -11.58
C GLY A 119 -13.80 -19.89 -10.50
N GLN A 120 -12.58 -19.58 -10.92
CA GLN A 120 -11.44 -19.38 -10.01
C GLN A 120 -10.50 -18.30 -10.56
N VAL A 121 -10.04 -17.40 -9.70
CA VAL A 121 -8.93 -16.50 -10.01
C VAL A 121 -7.63 -17.31 -9.96
N LEU A 122 -6.99 -17.50 -11.11
CA LEU A 122 -5.79 -18.33 -11.22
C LEU A 122 -4.49 -17.56 -10.92
N ARG A 123 -4.44 -16.27 -11.26
CA ARG A 123 -3.25 -15.41 -11.10
C ARG A 123 -3.66 -13.94 -11.13
N THR A 124 -2.92 -13.13 -10.38
CA THR A 124 -2.98 -11.66 -10.41
C THR A 124 -1.57 -11.12 -10.65
N GLU A 125 -1.45 -10.03 -11.39
CA GLU A 125 -0.17 -9.37 -11.66
C GLU A 125 -0.36 -7.85 -11.68
N ARG A 126 0.58 -7.13 -11.08
CA ARG A 126 0.56 -5.67 -11.06
C ARG A 126 1.38 -5.14 -12.24
N ILE A 127 0.70 -4.47 -13.16
CA ILE A 127 1.34 -3.79 -14.29
C ILE A 127 1.50 -2.31 -13.95
N PRO A 128 2.71 -1.72 -14.00
CA PRO A 128 2.91 -0.31 -13.70
C PRO A 128 2.09 0.59 -14.62
N ALA A 129 1.47 1.65 -14.06
CA ALA A 129 0.67 2.60 -14.84
C ALA A 129 1.42 3.20 -16.05
N PRO A 130 2.72 3.54 -15.99
CA PRO A 130 3.45 4.01 -17.18
C PRO A 130 3.48 2.97 -18.31
N VAL A 131 3.54 1.68 -17.99
CA VAL A 131 3.51 0.60 -18.99
C VAL A 131 2.11 0.50 -19.60
N VAL A 132 1.06 0.57 -18.77
CA VAL A 132 -0.33 0.58 -19.26
C VAL A 132 -0.56 1.77 -20.20
N ASN A 133 -0.18 2.97 -19.78
CA ASN A 133 -0.37 4.20 -20.55
C ASN A 133 0.37 4.13 -21.89
N ALA A 134 1.63 3.69 -21.90
CA ALA A 134 2.40 3.55 -23.13
C ALA A 134 1.76 2.58 -24.14
N VAL A 135 1.14 1.50 -23.66
CA VAL A 135 0.43 0.56 -24.53
C VAL A 135 -0.85 1.19 -25.09
N MET A 136 -1.61 1.92 -24.27
CA MET A 136 -2.83 2.60 -24.72
C MET A 136 -2.54 3.66 -25.78
N ASP A 137 -1.49 4.46 -25.58
CA ASP A 137 -1.07 5.50 -26.54
C ASP A 137 -0.74 4.91 -27.92
N ILE A 138 -0.16 3.70 -27.98
CA ILE A 138 0.14 2.99 -29.24
C ILE A 138 -1.15 2.54 -29.92
N LEU A 139 -2.08 1.93 -29.17
CA LEU A 139 -3.34 1.43 -29.72
C LEU A 139 -4.22 2.56 -30.27
N GLU A 140 -4.21 3.73 -29.63
CA GLU A 140 -4.92 4.91 -30.12
C GLU A 140 -4.33 5.42 -31.44
N GLN A 141 -3.01 5.40 -31.60
CA GLN A 141 -2.32 5.80 -32.84
C GLN A 141 -2.49 4.81 -34.00
N GLU A 142 -2.66 3.52 -33.72
CA GLU A 142 -2.91 2.49 -34.75
C GLU A 142 -4.39 2.45 -35.21
N GLY A 143 -5.29 3.01 -34.40
CA GLY A 143 -6.72 3.12 -34.70
C GLY A 143 -7.12 4.36 -35.52
N GLU A 144 -6.19 5.30 -35.76
CA GLU A 144 -6.33 6.48 -36.62
C GLU A 144 -5.71 6.26 -38.01
#